data_AF-A0A7C5Z0I0-F1
#
_entry.id   AF-A0A7C5Z0I0-F1
#
_cell.length_a   1.000
_cell.length_b   1.000
_cell.length_c   1.000
_cell.angle_alpha   90.00
_cell.angle_beta   90.00
_cell.angle_gamma   90.00
#
_symmetry.space_group_name_H-M   'P 1'
#
loop_
_entity.id
_entity.type
_entity.pdbx_description
1 polymer ?
#
loop_
_entity_poly.entity_id
_entity_poly.type
_entity_poly.pdbx_seq_one_letter_code
_entity_poly.pdbx_strand_id
1 'polypeptide(L)'
;MAFIRKRGQSYYLVHNVREDGRVRQIHLARLGRRPRISDDVVRGVASRHPFVEVDWEELRKKASSELVQPFENDARQLRNLLTSIHNLHLDIGDLHLPVLEMTHDKELIAELTSSLKLLRATLDVKLNQLRRGRAQPYAG
;
A
#
# COMPACT_ATOMS: atom_id res chain seq x y z
N MET A 1 9.77 21.06 2.15
CA MET A 1 9.57 19.88 3.04
C MET A 1 8.38 19.07 2.57
N ALA A 2 8.52 17.75 2.45
CA ALA A 2 7.46 16.83 2.02
C ALA A 2 6.67 16.25 3.21
N PHE A 3 5.36 16.10 3.07
CA PHE A 3 4.48 15.52 4.09
C PHE A 3 3.19 14.96 3.48
N ILE A 4 2.48 14.14 4.25
CA ILE A 4 1.20 13.55 3.85
C ILE A 4 0.06 14.41 4.38
N ARG A 5 -0.88 14.77 3.51
CA ARG A 5 -2.06 15.56 3.85
C ARG A 5 -3.34 14.78 3.52
N LYS A 6 -4.32 14.79 4.42
CA LYS A 6 -5.68 14.30 4.15
C LYS A 6 -6.52 15.41 3.50
N ARG A 7 -7.23 15.08 2.42
CA ARG A 7 -8.24 15.94 1.79
C ARG A 7 -9.45 15.09 1.41
N GLY A 8 -10.57 15.33 2.08
CA GLY A 8 -11.75 14.46 2.00
C GLY A 8 -11.41 13.04 2.46
N GLN A 9 -11.73 12.06 1.61
CA GLN A 9 -11.50 10.63 1.85
C GLN A 9 -10.16 10.13 1.29
N SER A 10 -9.25 11.01 0.88
CA SER A 10 -7.97 10.62 0.27
C SER A 10 -6.79 11.35 0.91
N TYR A 11 -5.67 10.65 0.93
CA TYR A 11 -4.37 11.14 1.33
C TYR A 11 -3.56 11.51 0.09
N TYR A 12 -2.77 12.57 0.24
CA TYR A 12 -1.96 13.14 -0.82
C TYR A 12 -0.57 13.44 -0.26
N LEU A 13 0.46 13.10 -1.03
CA LEU A 13 1.83 13.49 -0.77
C LEU A 13 2.05 14.88 -1.38
N VAL A 14 2.53 15.80 -0.56
CA VAL A 14 2.68 17.22 -0.92
C VAL A 14 4.03 17.72 -0.43
N HIS A 15 4.57 18.77 -1.07
CA HIS A 15 5.82 19.40 -0.66
C HIS A 15 5.66 20.92 -0.63
N ASN A 16 6.16 21.55 0.43
CA ASN A 16 6.22 23.00 0.51
C ASN A 16 7.51 23.51 -0.12
N VAL A 17 7.39 24.31 -1.18
CA VAL A 17 8.47 25.05 -1.83
C VAL A 17 8.38 26.53 -1.46
N ARG A 18 9.53 27.23 -1.45
CA ARG A 18 9.58 28.68 -1.33
C ARG A 18 9.86 29.28 -2.71
N GLU A 19 9.00 30.17 -3.15
CA GLU A 19 9.07 30.87 -4.43
C GLU A 19 8.76 32.34 -4.14
N ASP A 20 9.69 33.25 -4.46
CA ASP A 20 9.57 34.70 -4.25
C ASP A 20 9.10 35.12 -2.84
N GLY A 21 9.68 34.51 -1.81
CA GLY A 21 9.36 34.81 -0.41
C GLY A 21 8.00 34.27 0.07
N ARG A 22 7.26 33.56 -0.78
CA ARG A 22 5.98 32.92 -0.44
C ARG A 22 6.14 31.40 -0.37
N VAL A 23 5.44 30.77 0.58
CA VAL A 23 5.38 29.31 0.67
C VAL A 23 4.26 28.81 -0.24
N ARG A 24 4.61 28.00 -1.23
CA ARG A 24 3.66 27.33 -2.12
C ARG A 24 3.70 25.82 -1.89
N GLN A 25 2.53 25.20 -1.94
CA GLN A 25 2.40 23.75 -1.81
C GLN A 25 2.28 23.11 -3.19
N ILE A 26 3.21 22.21 -3.52
CA ILE A 26 3.13 21.37 -4.71
C ILE A 26 2.56 19.99 -4.36
N HIS A 27 1.82 19.42 -5.30
CA HIS A 27 1.20 18.10 -5.16
C HIS A 27 2.07 17.06 -5.87
N LEU A 28 2.62 16.12 -5.10
CA LEU A 28 3.55 15.11 -5.60
C LEU A 28 2.84 13.84 -6.07
N ALA A 29 1.91 13.32 -5.25
CA ALA A 29 1.18 12.09 -5.57
C ALA A 29 -0.13 11.96 -4.78
N ARG A 30 -1.12 11.31 -5.38
CA ARG A 30 -2.33 10.86 -4.68
C ARG A 30 -2.07 9.47 -4.10
N LEU A 31 -2.18 9.33 -2.79
CA LEU A 31 -1.95 8.06 -2.07
C LEU A 31 -3.24 7.25 -1.84
N GLY A 32 -4.40 7.81 -2.21
CA GLY A 32 -5.69 7.14 -2.07
C GLY A 32 -6.23 7.16 -0.64
N ARG A 33 -7.16 6.26 -0.30
CA ARG A 33 -7.85 6.29 1.01
C ARG A 33 -6.97 5.87 2.19
N ARG A 34 -5.96 5.05 1.91
CA ARG A 34 -4.98 4.59 2.89
C ARG A 34 -3.62 4.96 2.36
N PRO A 35 -2.87 5.84 3.03
CA PRO A 35 -1.60 6.30 2.51
C PRO A 35 -0.64 5.11 2.47
N ARG A 36 -0.26 4.69 1.26
CA ARG A 36 0.79 3.70 1.03
C ARG A 36 1.83 4.32 0.11
N ILE A 37 3.09 4.27 0.52
CA ILE A 37 4.22 4.75 -0.28
C ILE A 37 4.94 3.51 -0.81
N SER A 38 4.50 3.04 -1.97
CA SER A 38 5.19 1.99 -2.74
C SER A 38 6.37 2.55 -3.50
N ASP A 39 7.25 1.69 -4.00
CA ASP A 39 8.35 2.10 -4.89
C ASP A 39 7.84 2.76 -6.18
N ASP A 40 6.65 2.40 -6.68
CA ASP A 40 6.04 3.10 -7.82
C ASP A 40 5.69 4.55 -7.51
N VAL A 41 5.22 4.84 -6.29
CA VAL A 41 4.98 6.21 -5.86
C VAL A 41 6.31 6.97 -5.79
N VAL A 42 7.36 6.35 -5.24
CA VAL A 42 8.70 6.95 -5.14
C VAL A 42 9.26 7.26 -6.53
N ARG A 43 9.30 6.26 -7.42
CA ARG A 43 9.77 6.41 -8.82
C ARG A 43 8.94 7.44 -9.57
N GLY A 44 7.62 7.39 -9.42
CA GLY A 44 6.70 8.31 -10.07
C GLY A 44 6.84 9.76 -9.59
N VAL A 45 7.23 9.99 -8.34
CA VAL A 45 7.53 11.32 -7.81
C VAL A 45 8.91 11.78 -8.27
N ALA A 46 9.94 10.93 -8.18
CA ALA A 46 11.30 11.25 -8.61
C ALA A 46 11.35 11.62 -10.11
N SER A 47 10.58 10.93 -10.95
CA SER A 47 10.49 11.23 -12.38
C SER A 47 9.79 12.57 -12.68
N ARG A 48 8.72 12.90 -11.95
CA ARG A 48 7.93 14.13 -12.18
C ARG A 48 8.49 15.36 -11.45
N HIS A 49 9.22 15.14 -10.38
CA HIS A 49 9.73 16.18 -9.48
C HIS A 49 11.19 15.88 -9.10
N PRO A 50 12.13 15.87 -10.07
CA PRO A 50 13.51 15.43 -9.84
C PRO A 50 14.29 16.31 -8.84
N PHE A 51 13.88 17.57 -8.67
CA PHE A 51 14.52 18.53 -7.77
C PHE A 51 13.94 18.54 -6.35
N VAL A 52 12.97 17.67 -6.07
CA VAL A 52 12.31 17.63 -4.77
C VAL A 52 12.97 16.58 -3.91
N GLU A 53 13.68 17.01 -2.87
CA GLU A 53 14.19 16.12 -1.83
C GLU A 53 13.04 15.67 -0.91
N VAL A 54 12.93 14.36 -0.76
CA VAL A 54 11.90 13.69 0.02
C VAL A 54 12.54 12.64 0.91
N ASP A 55 12.32 12.74 2.22
CA ASP A 55 12.67 11.68 3.16
C ASP A 55 11.62 10.56 3.06
N TRP A 56 11.92 9.57 2.23
CA TRP A 56 11.01 8.45 1.98
C TRP A 56 10.89 7.51 3.18
N GLU A 57 11.93 7.38 4.01
CA GLU A 57 11.89 6.52 5.19
C GLU A 57 10.95 7.09 6.24
N GLU A 58 11.09 8.39 6.55
CA GLU A 58 10.23 9.06 7.51
C GLU A 58 8.75 9.04 7.06
N LEU A 59 8.50 9.30 5.78
CA LEU A 59 7.15 9.29 5.23
C LEU A 59 6.53 7.89 5.21
N ARG A 60 7.31 6.84 4.92
CA ARG A 60 6.85 5.43 5.02
C ARG A 60 6.48 5.06 6.44
N LYS A 61 7.28 5.50 7.42
CA LYS A 61 7.01 5.29 8.84
C LYS A 61 5.70 5.98 9.24
N LYS A 62 5.55 7.28 8.97
CA LYS A 62 4.31 8.03 9.24
C LYS A 62 3.08 7.43 8.55
N ALA A 63 3.23 7.03 7.29
CA ALA A 63 2.15 6.40 6.52
C ALA A 63 1.70 5.06 7.13
N SER A 64 2.62 4.27 7.66
CA SER A 64 2.34 2.92 8.18
C SER A 64 1.90 2.88 9.64
N SER A 65 2.39 3.78 10.50
CA SER A 65 2.11 3.77 11.94
C SER A 65 1.07 4.80 12.40
N GLU A 66 1.06 6.01 11.84
CA GLU A 66 0.26 7.12 12.37
C GLU A 66 -1.04 7.35 11.61
N LEU A 67 -1.04 7.05 10.30
CA LEU A 67 -2.17 7.38 9.41
C LEU A 67 -3.04 6.17 9.04
N VAL A 68 -2.57 4.96 9.37
CA VAL A 68 -3.38 3.76 9.32
C VAL A 68 -4.16 3.68 10.63
N GLN A 69 -5.38 4.20 10.64
CA GLN A 69 -6.33 3.71 11.63
C GLN A 69 -6.48 2.19 11.43
N PRO A 70 -6.61 1.40 12.51
CA PRO A 70 -7.10 0.03 12.42
C PRO A 70 -8.41 0.01 11.61
N PHE A 71 -8.90 -1.16 11.16
CA PHE A 71 -10.23 -1.27 10.52
C PHE A 71 -11.35 -0.94 11.54
N GLU A 72 -11.34 0.25 12.12
CA GLU A 72 -12.29 0.74 13.10
C GLU A 72 -13.59 0.98 12.35
N ASN A 73 -14.49 0.00 12.46
CA ASN A 73 -15.92 0.08 12.17
C ASN A 73 -16.37 0.47 10.76
N ASP A 74 -15.50 0.48 9.75
CA ASP A 74 -15.93 0.78 8.38
C ASP A 74 -16.24 -0.50 7.58
N ALA A 75 -17.51 -0.93 7.63
CA ALA A 75 -18.02 -2.03 6.82
C ALA A 75 -17.74 -1.85 5.32
N ARG A 76 -17.61 -0.60 4.83
CA ARG A 76 -17.24 -0.32 3.44
C ARG A 76 -15.80 -0.73 3.14
N GLN A 77 -14.88 -0.51 4.09
CA GLN A 77 -13.48 -0.91 3.93
C GLN A 77 -13.34 -2.42 3.91
N LEU A 78 -14.10 -3.13 4.76
CA LEU A 78 -14.11 -4.59 4.74
C LEU A 78 -14.69 -5.14 3.43
N ARG A 79 -15.80 -4.56 2.93
CA ARG A 79 -16.37 -4.91 1.63
C ARG A 79 -15.40 -4.69 0.47
N ASN A 80 -14.68 -3.56 0.48
CA ASN A 80 -13.66 -3.28 -0.53
C ASN A 80 -12.52 -4.30 -0.46
N LEU A 81 -12.05 -4.64 0.75
CA LEU A 81 -11.03 -5.67 0.94
C LEU A 81 -11.50 -7.03 0.42
N LEU A 82 -12.74 -7.43 0.72
CA LEU A 82 -13.33 -8.68 0.21
C LEU A 82 -13.35 -8.70 -1.33
N THR A 83 -13.73 -7.58 -1.95
CA THR A 83 -13.73 -7.46 -3.41
C THR A 83 -12.31 -7.60 -3.98
N SER A 84 -11.33 -6.91 -3.37
CA SER A 84 -9.92 -7.02 -3.79
C SER A 84 -9.36 -8.43 -3.61
N ILE A 85 -9.72 -9.14 -2.53
CA ILE A 85 -9.33 -10.53 -2.30
C ILE A 85 -9.92 -11.44 -3.38
N HIS A 86 -11.21 -11.25 -3.73
CA HIS A 86 -11.86 -12.06 -4.75
C HIS A 86 -11.22 -11.85 -6.13
N ASN A 87 -10.99 -10.60 -6.53
CA ASN A 87 -10.33 -10.31 -7.80
C ASN A 87 -8.91 -10.89 -7.84
N LEU A 88 -8.12 -10.69 -6.78
CA LEU A 88 -6.78 -11.25 -6.70
C LEU A 88 -6.80 -12.79 -6.75
N HIS A 89 -7.80 -13.44 -6.17
CA HIS A 89 -7.95 -14.89 -6.26
C HIS A 89 -8.20 -15.34 -7.70
N LEU A 90 -9.06 -14.64 -8.45
CA LEU A 90 -9.28 -14.92 -9.88
C LEU A 90 -8.01 -14.68 -10.69
N ASP A 91 -7.35 -13.53 -10.51
CA ASP A 91 -6.10 -13.18 -11.20
C ASP A 91 -5.00 -14.23 -10.96
N ILE A 92 -4.87 -14.74 -9.72
CA ILE A 92 -3.93 -15.83 -9.40
C ILE A 92 -4.36 -17.15 -10.03
N GLY A 93 -5.66 -17.44 -10.07
CA GLY A 93 -6.21 -18.65 -10.71
C GLY A 93 -5.93 -18.70 -12.20
N ASP A 94 -5.89 -17.53 -12.85
CA ASP A 94 -5.58 -17.39 -14.27
C ASP A 94 -4.08 -17.43 -14.59
N LEU A 95 -3.20 -17.50 -13.56
CA LEU A 95 -1.76 -17.64 -13.78
C LEU A 95 -1.42 -19.03 -14.34
N HIS A 96 -1.24 -19.09 -15.65
CA HIS A 96 -0.82 -20.30 -16.34
C HIS A 96 0.70 -20.48 -16.25
N LEU A 97 1.16 -21.26 -15.27
CA LEU A 97 2.58 -21.53 -14.97
C LEU A 97 3.44 -21.89 -16.22
N PRO A 98 2.98 -22.76 -17.14
CA PRO A 98 3.74 -23.04 -18.37
C PRO A 98 3.96 -21.83 -19.28
N VAL A 99 3.02 -20.88 -19.29
CA VAL A 99 3.13 -19.64 -20.10
C VAL A 99 4.07 -18.65 -19.42
N LEU A 100 4.09 -18.62 -18.10
CA LEU A 100 5.03 -17.81 -17.33
C LEU A 100 6.49 -18.27 -17.57
N GLU A 101 6.76 -19.57 -17.66
CA GLU A 101 8.10 -20.09 -17.97
C GLU A 101 8.58 -19.73 -19.40
N MET A 102 7.65 -19.46 -20.32
CA MET A 102 7.96 -18.95 -21.66
C MET A 102 8.28 -17.44 -21.66
N THR A 103 8.00 -16.75 -20.55
CA THR A 103 8.32 -15.34 -20.39
C THR A 103 9.82 -15.21 -20.14
N HIS A 104 10.53 -14.46 -20.99
CA HIS A 104 12.00 -14.35 -20.94
C HIS A 104 12.52 -13.48 -19.78
N ASP A 105 11.62 -13.00 -18.92
CA ASP A 105 11.93 -12.14 -17.78
C ASP A 105 11.96 -12.96 -16.48
N LYS A 106 13.13 -13.55 -16.21
CA LYS A 106 13.36 -14.37 -15.01
C LYS A 106 13.30 -13.55 -13.72
N GLU A 107 13.62 -12.25 -13.79
CA GLU A 107 13.59 -11.35 -12.63
C GLU A 107 12.14 -11.10 -12.21
N LEU A 108 11.26 -10.83 -13.18
CA LEU A 108 9.83 -10.66 -12.95
C LEU A 108 9.17 -11.93 -12.37
N ILE A 109 9.56 -13.12 -12.84
CA ILE A 109 9.06 -14.39 -12.28
C ILE A 109 9.52 -14.58 -10.82
N ALA A 110 10.78 -14.23 -10.51
CA ALA A 110 11.31 -14.31 -9.16
C ALA A 110 10.61 -13.32 -8.21
N GLU A 111 10.32 -12.11 -8.67
CA GLU A 111 9.58 -11.08 -7.93
C GLU A 111 8.12 -11.51 -7.68
N LEU A 112 7.44 -12.04 -8.70
CA LEU A 112 6.08 -12.60 -8.57
C LEU A 112 6.06 -13.73 -7.54
N THR A 113 7.01 -14.66 -7.64
CA THR A 113 7.12 -15.80 -6.71
C THR A 113 7.33 -15.31 -5.27
N SER A 114 8.19 -14.33 -5.07
CA SER A 114 8.48 -13.76 -3.75
C SER A 114 7.26 -13.02 -3.17
N SER A 115 6.55 -12.28 -4.01
CA SER A 115 5.31 -11.58 -3.66
C SER A 115 4.20 -12.55 -3.25
N LEU A 116 4.02 -13.66 -3.97
CA LEU A 116 3.04 -14.70 -3.62
C LEU A 116 3.38 -15.39 -2.30
N LYS A 117 4.67 -15.67 -2.04
CA LYS A 117 5.12 -16.23 -0.76
C LYS A 117 4.84 -15.28 0.40
N LEU A 118 5.12 -13.98 0.24
CA LEU A 118 4.85 -12.96 1.25
C LEU A 118 3.34 -12.82 1.52
N LEU A 119 2.52 -12.87 0.47
CA LEU A 119 1.07 -12.87 0.57
C LEU A 119 0.58 -14.06 1.39
N ARG A 120 1.04 -15.29 1.07
CA ARG A 120 0.69 -16.50 1.82
C ARG A 120 1.03 -16.37 3.30
N ALA A 121 2.27 -15.97 3.64
CA ALA A 121 2.69 -15.81 5.02
C ALA A 121 1.82 -14.78 5.78
N THR A 122 1.47 -13.67 5.12
CA THR A 122 0.59 -12.66 5.70
C THR A 122 -0.82 -13.20 5.94
N LEU A 123 -1.37 -13.95 4.99
CA LEU A 123 -2.68 -14.60 5.11
C LEU A 123 -2.67 -15.63 6.24
N ASP A 124 -1.65 -16.47 6.36
CA ASP A 124 -1.52 -17.46 7.42
C ASP A 124 -1.55 -16.81 8.80
N VAL A 125 -0.80 -15.73 9.00
CA VAL A 125 -0.81 -14.96 10.27
C VAL A 125 -2.22 -14.41 10.54
N LYS A 126 -2.88 -13.81 9.54
CA LYS A 126 -4.20 -13.18 9.72
C LYS A 126 -5.31 -14.20 9.97
N LEU A 127 -5.32 -15.32 9.26
CA LEU A 127 -6.26 -16.42 9.46
C LEU A 127 -6.08 -17.04 10.85
N ASN A 128 -4.84 -17.21 11.29
CA ASN A 128 -4.54 -17.68 12.65
C ASN A 128 -5.01 -16.68 13.72
N GLN A 129 -4.83 -15.38 13.51
CA GLN A 129 -5.35 -14.33 14.40
C GLN A 129 -6.89 -14.36 14.48
N LEU A 130 -7.58 -14.52 13.34
CA LEU A 130 -9.04 -14.64 13.29
C LEU A 130 -9.55 -15.91 13.98
N ARG A 131 -8.85 -17.04 13.81
CA ARG A 131 -9.18 -18.30 14.48
C ARG A 131 -9.01 -18.19 16.00
N ARG A 132 -7.92 -17.56 16.46
CA ARG A 132 -7.66 -17.33 17.89
C ARG A 132 -8.61 -16.31 18.51
N GLY A 133 -8.96 -15.24 17.80
CA GLY A 133 -9.95 -14.26 18.26
C GLY A 133 -11.36 -14.82 18.40
N ARG A 134 -11.70 -15.89 17.66
CA ARG A 134 -12.96 -16.66 17.84
C ARG A 134 -12.91 -17.66 18.99
N ALA A 135 -11.73 -17.96 19.54
CA ALA A 135 -11.52 -18.99 20.56
C ALA A 135 -11.54 -18.44 22.01
N GLN A 136 -11.89 -17.16 22.21
CA GLN A 136 -12.24 -16.63 23.52
C GLN A 136 -13.75 -16.39 23.64
N PRO A 137 -14.56 -17.44 23.86
CA PRO A 137 -15.82 -17.30 24.57
C PRO A 137 -15.55 -17.48 26.06
N TYR A 138 -15.78 -16.41 26.83
CA TYR A 138 -16.10 -16.41 28.28
C TYR A 138 -15.30 -17.38 29.18
N ALA A 139 -14.22 -16.89 29.78
CA ALA A 139 -13.85 -17.39 31.11
C ALA A 139 -14.87 -16.79 32.10
N GLY A 140 -15.62 -17.66 32.77
CA GLY A 140 -16.68 -17.32 33.72
C GLY A 140 -16.18 -16.76 35.05
#